data_AF-A0A834XKE2-F1
#
_entry.id   AF-A0A834XKE2-F1
#
_cell.length_a   1.000
_cell.length_b   1.000
_cell.length_c   1.000
_cell.angle_alpha   90.00
_cell.angle_beta   90.00
_cell.angle_gamma   90.00
#
_symmetry.space_group_name_H-M   'P 1'
#
loop_
_entity.id
_entity.type
_entity.pdbx_description
1 polymer ?
#
loop_
_entity_poly.entity_id
_entity_poly.type
_entity_poly.pdbx_seq_one_letter_code
_entity_poly.pdbx_strand_id
1 'polypeptide(L)'
;MYETIKIGFIGDSSRTRMMTDIFISLDLIRPKQLCIFTLDKNAAEEMQLMGLTVEDDPGEVIKKSDFIFLCNEKEAFDESVVSAFKKNTSVIFYQQPIVSLLDKLCLRSLMTKSYEVLGLEENCDDEALRISFVHMAKQYHPDSCSSSASATKFSEIEKAYREIQKNRNARREKSNHQLNNEDPDIKHTAPQHRQYLVHDTGVGTPSQRQKRHTTQRAQKAVDNIMEHRLKSIQANENNTLIEKDKIRARDIKTKYGIDRLVEDYIQEAMQRGEFRDLPGAGKPLKDRTSSQSPYVDFVTYKLNEILIDNGFTPEWIQLSKEIREEIKQLEENLYDARTNFGSLPFSSEDEASWKIILKSTEPLINQINKKINKYNLLVPIIQKQMIQINLKNLEDNILTRPIGKKNNKTSEHLKNIKINDNNSNNEIPRLFDFVFSIFEKKKS
;
A
#
# COMPACT_ATOMS: atom_id res chain seq x y z
N MET A 1 -8.63 35.67 -55.59
CA MET A 1 -8.25 36.91 -54.90
C MET A 1 -8.33 36.67 -53.39
N TYR A 2 -7.36 35.95 -52.82
CA TYR A 2 -7.10 36.09 -51.38
C TYR A 2 -5.98 37.12 -51.31
N GLU A 3 -6.28 38.31 -50.80
CA GLU A 3 -5.22 39.26 -50.43
C GLU A 3 -4.22 38.48 -49.58
N THR A 4 -2.99 38.35 -50.06
CA THR A 4 -1.96 37.56 -49.40
C THR A 4 -1.52 38.34 -48.17
N ILE A 5 -2.24 38.15 -47.05
CA ILE A 5 -1.90 38.72 -45.76
C ILE A 5 -0.45 38.37 -45.46
N LYS A 6 0.36 39.39 -45.18
CA LYS A 6 1.76 39.23 -44.77
C LYS A 6 1.91 39.51 -43.29
N ILE A 7 2.58 38.60 -42.59
CA ILE A 7 2.80 38.72 -41.15
C ILE A 7 4.27 38.95 -40.88
N GLY A 8 4.55 40.00 -40.12
CA GLY A 8 5.88 40.41 -39.69
C GLY A 8 6.16 39.99 -38.25
N PHE A 9 7.33 39.41 -37.99
CA PHE A 9 7.83 39.15 -36.64
C PHE A 9 9.10 39.98 -36.40
N ILE A 10 9.13 40.74 -35.30
CA ILE A 10 10.24 41.62 -34.93
C ILE A 10 10.59 41.36 -33.46
N GLY A 11 11.80 40.88 -33.16
CA GLY A 11 12.24 40.71 -31.77
C GLY A 11 13.37 39.69 -31.59
N ASP A 12 13.50 39.19 -30.36
CA ASP A 12 14.54 38.22 -29.99
C ASP A 12 14.43 36.93 -30.80
N SER A 13 15.59 36.40 -31.21
CA SER A 13 15.73 35.20 -32.06
C SER A 13 15.00 33.98 -31.52
N SER A 14 14.98 33.78 -30.20
CA SER A 14 14.29 32.63 -29.58
C SER A 14 12.77 32.75 -29.64
N ARG A 15 12.23 33.96 -29.35
CA ARG A 15 10.77 34.20 -29.30
C ARG A 15 10.17 34.26 -30.70
N THR A 16 10.87 34.88 -31.64
CA THR A 16 10.45 34.92 -33.05
C THR A 16 10.43 33.51 -33.64
N ARG A 17 11.48 32.69 -33.41
CA ARG A 17 11.54 31.29 -33.85
C ARG A 17 10.36 30.48 -33.37
N MET A 18 10.08 30.54 -32.07
CA MET A 18 9.00 29.76 -31.48
C MET A 18 7.65 30.15 -32.08
N MET A 19 7.39 31.45 -32.25
CA MET A 19 6.15 31.92 -32.87
C MET A 19 6.04 31.51 -34.34
N THR A 20 7.13 31.61 -35.11
CA THR A 20 7.12 31.21 -36.52
C THR A 20 6.90 29.71 -36.68
N ASP A 21 7.53 28.89 -35.84
CA ASP A 21 7.36 27.44 -35.84
C ASP A 21 5.92 27.04 -35.51
N ILE A 22 5.27 27.74 -34.57
CA ILE A 22 3.85 27.54 -34.21
C ILE A 22 2.92 27.89 -35.37
N PHE A 23 3.15 29.03 -36.05
CA PHE A 23 2.28 29.43 -37.17
C PHE A 23 2.40 28.50 -38.37
N ILE A 24 3.60 27.96 -38.61
CA ILE A 24 3.85 26.98 -39.65
C ILE A 24 3.24 25.63 -39.28
N SER A 25 3.41 25.16 -38.03
CA SER A 25 2.90 23.85 -37.60
C SER A 25 1.37 23.78 -37.56
N LEU A 26 0.71 24.92 -37.32
CA LEU A 26 -0.74 25.07 -37.38
C LEU A 26 -1.28 25.24 -38.81
N ASP A 27 -0.40 25.33 -39.81
CA ASP A 27 -0.75 25.55 -41.23
C ASP A 27 -1.60 26.81 -41.47
N LEU A 28 -1.50 27.80 -40.58
CA LEU A 28 -2.29 29.03 -40.65
C LEU A 28 -1.88 29.88 -41.86
N ILE A 29 -0.58 29.89 -42.17
CA ILE A 29 0.05 30.77 -43.17
C ILE A 29 1.24 30.06 -43.82
N ARG A 30 1.43 30.27 -45.13
CA ARG A 30 2.58 29.71 -45.85
C ARG A 30 3.88 30.42 -45.47
N PRO A 31 5.02 29.71 -45.43
CA PRO A 31 6.32 30.28 -45.03
C PRO A 31 6.71 31.55 -45.80
N LYS A 32 6.41 31.60 -47.11
CA LYS A 32 6.69 32.76 -47.99
C LYS A 32 5.93 34.04 -47.64
N GLN A 33 4.92 33.96 -46.77
CA GLN A 33 4.10 35.08 -46.35
C GLN A 33 4.53 35.63 -44.98
N LEU A 34 5.57 35.05 -44.37
CA LEU A 34 6.13 35.45 -43.08
C LEU A 34 7.43 36.23 -43.29
N CYS A 35 7.43 37.48 -42.84
CA CYS A 35 8.57 38.39 -42.85
C CYS A 35 9.18 38.43 -41.45
N ILE A 36 10.50 38.27 -41.30
CA ILE A 36 11.14 38.21 -39.99
C ILE A 36 12.34 39.15 -39.93
N PHE A 37 12.49 39.83 -38.79
CA PHE A 37 13.71 40.53 -38.40
C PHE A 37 14.20 40.01 -37.05
N THR A 38 15.46 39.58 -36.99
CA THR A 38 16.16 39.15 -35.77
C THR A 38 17.56 39.76 -35.71
N LEU A 39 18.01 40.14 -34.52
CA LEU A 39 19.36 40.66 -34.30
C LEU A 39 20.46 39.59 -34.50
N ASP A 40 20.11 38.32 -34.29
CA ASP A 40 21.05 37.20 -34.41
C ASP A 40 21.10 36.65 -35.85
N LYS A 41 22.25 36.84 -36.51
CA LYS A 41 22.47 36.42 -37.91
C LYS A 41 22.38 34.90 -38.10
N ASN A 42 22.86 34.11 -37.15
CA ASN A 42 22.80 32.64 -37.25
C ASN A 42 21.36 32.12 -37.21
N ALA A 43 20.50 32.74 -36.39
CA ALA A 43 19.09 32.37 -36.32
C ALA A 43 18.33 32.77 -37.59
N ALA A 44 18.68 33.92 -38.17
CA ALA A 44 18.18 34.38 -39.47
C ALA A 44 18.49 33.38 -40.60
N GLU A 45 19.72 32.86 -40.68
CA GLU A 45 20.10 31.86 -41.69
C GLU A 45 19.30 30.55 -41.59
N GLU A 46 19.08 30.04 -40.37
CA GLU A 46 18.26 28.84 -40.14
C GLU A 46 16.80 29.06 -40.55
N MET A 47 16.24 30.23 -40.25
CA MET A 47 14.87 30.59 -40.65
C MET A 47 14.74 30.75 -42.17
N GLN A 48 15.75 31.28 -42.84
CA GLN A 48 15.78 31.37 -44.29
C GLN A 48 15.79 29.99 -44.95
N LEU A 49 16.47 29.01 -44.33
CA LEU A 49 16.46 27.61 -44.78
C LEU A 49 15.06 26.97 -44.70
N MET A 50 14.22 27.42 -43.76
CA MET A 50 12.81 27.02 -43.64
C MET A 50 11.88 27.70 -44.64
N GLY A 51 12.41 28.57 -45.52
CA GLY A 51 11.65 29.24 -46.57
C GLY A 51 10.93 30.52 -46.13
N LEU A 52 11.35 31.10 -45.00
CA LEU A 52 10.87 32.38 -44.46
C LEU A 52 11.58 33.56 -45.16
N THR A 53 10.90 34.71 -45.30
CA THR A 53 11.53 35.94 -45.80
C THR A 53 12.19 36.70 -44.66
N VAL A 54 13.52 36.72 -44.62
CA VAL A 54 14.30 37.44 -43.61
C VAL A 54 14.76 38.77 -44.18
N GLU A 55 14.59 39.84 -43.42
CA GLU A 55 14.96 41.20 -43.82
C GLU A 55 16.00 41.77 -42.84
N ASP A 56 16.93 42.58 -43.34
CA ASP A 56 18.04 43.14 -42.56
C ASP A 56 17.64 44.35 -41.70
N ASP A 57 16.50 44.98 -42.01
CA ASP A 57 16.01 46.17 -41.33
C ASP A 57 14.57 45.99 -40.80
N PRO A 58 14.28 46.39 -39.55
CA PRO A 58 12.95 46.26 -38.97
C PRO A 58 11.93 47.14 -39.72
N GLY A 59 12.37 48.27 -40.29
CA GLY A 59 11.54 49.14 -41.10
C GLY A 59 11.04 48.51 -42.41
N GLU A 60 11.79 47.56 -42.98
CA GLU A 60 11.36 46.85 -44.18
C GLU A 60 10.28 45.80 -43.89
N VAL A 61 10.40 45.11 -42.75
CA VAL A 61 9.36 44.20 -42.24
C VAL A 61 8.05 44.95 -42.02
N ILE A 62 8.09 46.14 -41.41
CA ILE A 62 6.90 46.97 -41.17
C ILE A 62 6.26 47.42 -42.49
N LYS A 63 7.05 47.74 -43.52
CA LYS A 63 6.52 48.16 -44.83
C LYS A 63 5.86 47.00 -45.59
N LYS A 64 6.40 45.79 -45.47
CA LYS A 64 5.97 44.60 -46.21
C LYS A 64 4.82 43.85 -45.53
N SER A 65 4.55 44.10 -44.25
CA SER A 65 3.60 43.30 -43.43
C SER A 65 2.33 44.07 -43.08
N ASP A 66 1.20 43.35 -43.00
CA ASP A 66 -0.11 43.88 -42.61
C ASP A 66 -0.36 43.71 -41.10
N PHE A 67 0.12 42.59 -40.54
CA PHE A 67 0.11 42.29 -39.10
C PHE A 67 1.53 42.18 -38.59
N ILE A 68 1.81 42.78 -37.44
CA ILE A 68 3.16 42.81 -36.88
C ILE A 68 3.11 42.28 -35.45
N PHE A 69 3.90 41.25 -35.19
CA PHE A 69 4.14 40.69 -33.87
C PHE A 69 5.46 41.21 -33.32
N LEU A 70 5.37 41.95 -32.22
CA LEU A 70 6.52 42.44 -31.48
C LEU A 70 6.89 41.40 -30.41
N CYS A 71 7.97 40.67 -30.66
CA CYS A 71 8.46 39.55 -29.86
C CYS A 71 9.48 39.96 -28.78
N ASN A 72 9.50 41.23 -28.38
CA ASN A 72 10.35 41.72 -27.30
C ASN A 72 9.53 42.35 -26.16
N GLU A 73 10.16 42.58 -25.01
CA GLU A 73 9.53 43.28 -23.89
C GLU A 73 9.23 44.74 -24.24
N LYS A 74 8.14 45.29 -23.68
CA LYS A 74 7.63 46.63 -24.04
C LYS A 74 8.67 47.75 -23.85
N GLU A 75 9.68 47.53 -23.03
CA GLU A 75 10.70 48.48 -22.64
C GLU A 75 11.90 48.55 -23.60
N ALA A 76 11.99 47.63 -24.56
CA ALA A 76 13.15 47.49 -25.45
C ALA A 76 12.99 48.15 -26.84
N PHE A 77 11.88 48.87 -27.08
CA PHE A 77 11.63 49.48 -28.38
C PHE A 77 11.82 51.00 -28.34
N ASP A 78 12.75 51.50 -29.13
CA ASP A 78 12.97 52.93 -29.35
C ASP A 78 11.75 53.60 -30.03
N GLU A 79 11.51 54.88 -29.71
CA GLU A 79 10.44 55.71 -30.33
C GLU A 79 10.49 55.73 -31.86
N SER A 80 11.67 55.47 -32.46
CA SER A 80 11.88 55.39 -33.91
C SER A 80 11.07 54.26 -34.56
N VAL A 81 10.97 53.08 -33.93
CA VAL A 81 10.20 51.94 -34.44
C VAL A 81 8.70 52.21 -34.35
N VAL A 82 8.27 52.90 -33.29
CA VAL A 82 6.87 53.29 -33.07
C VAL A 82 6.41 54.34 -34.09
N SER A 83 7.30 55.23 -34.53
CA SER A 83 6.99 56.24 -35.54
C SER A 83 6.87 55.69 -36.98
N ALA A 84 7.37 54.48 -37.24
CA ALA A 84 7.42 53.87 -38.58
C ALA A 84 6.16 53.07 -38.95
N PHE A 85 5.20 52.89 -38.04
CA PHE A 85 3.97 52.13 -38.30
C PHE A 85 3.02 52.87 -39.26
N LYS A 86 2.45 52.14 -40.22
CA LYS A 86 1.40 52.66 -41.11
C LYS A 86 0.09 52.80 -40.34
N LYS A 87 -0.79 53.74 -40.74
CA LYS A 87 -2.10 53.98 -40.10
C LYS A 87 -3.05 52.76 -40.07
N ASN A 88 -2.81 51.72 -40.87
CA ASN A 88 -3.68 50.54 -40.98
C ASN A 88 -3.00 49.21 -40.54
N THR A 89 -1.79 49.24 -39.96
CA THR A 89 -1.13 48.02 -39.49
C THR A 89 -1.56 47.66 -38.07
N SER A 90 -2.01 46.42 -37.87
CA SER A 90 -2.38 45.92 -36.54
C SER A 90 -1.14 45.37 -35.84
N VAL A 91 -0.81 45.95 -34.68
CA VAL A 91 0.36 45.56 -33.88
C VAL A 91 -0.08 44.68 -32.70
N ILE A 92 0.54 43.51 -32.57
CA ILE A 92 0.29 42.56 -31.49
C ILE A 92 1.57 42.43 -30.67
N PHE A 93 1.46 42.68 -29.37
CA PHE A 93 2.57 42.50 -28.44
C PHE A 93 2.65 41.04 -28.00
N TYR A 94 3.87 40.50 -27.94
CA TYR A 94 4.12 39.19 -27.38
C TYR A 94 3.71 39.16 -25.91
N GLN A 95 2.82 38.22 -25.58
CA GLN A 95 2.41 37.94 -24.22
C GLN A 95 2.50 36.43 -23.99
N GLN A 96 3.16 36.04 -22.91
CA GLN A 96 3.26 34.65 -22.44
C GLN A 96 1.93 33.86 -22.46
N PRO A 97 0.77 34.42 -22.04
CA PRO A 97 -0.50 33.70 -22.13
C PRO A 97 -0.89 33.29 -23.56
N ILE A 98 -0.59 34.10 -24.58
CA ILE A 98 -0.94 33.81 -25.98
C ILE A 98 -0.17 32.60 -26.49
N VAL A 99 1.13 32.53 -26.20
CA VAL A 99 1.98 31.38 -26.56
C VAL A 99 1.47 30.12 -25.90
N SER A 100 1.19 30.17 -24.59
CA SER A 100 0.69 29.02 -23.86
C SER A 100 -0.64 28.49 -24.42
N LEU A 101 -1.43 29.37 -25.03
CA LEU A 101 -2.71 29.04 -25.64
C LEU A 101 -2.51 28.46 -27.05
N LEU A 102 -1.58 29.02 -27.83
CA LEU A 102 -1.18 28.52 -29.13
C LEU A 102 -0.51 27.13 -29.04
N ASP A 103 0.36 26.91 -28.07
CA ASP A 103 0.96 25.59 -27.81
C ASP A 103 -0.11 24.55 -27.48
N LYS A 104 -1.11 24.92 -26.68
CA LYS A 104 -2.25 24.03 -26.37
C LYS A 104 -3.08 23.72 -27.61
N LEU A 105 -3.30 24.70 -28.48
CA LEU A 105 -4.02 24.51 -29.74
C LEU A 105 -3.23 23.63 -30.72
N CYS A 106 -1.91 23.83 -30.81
CA CYS A 106 -1.02 22.99 -31.61
C CYS A 106 -0.97 21.56 -31.10
N LEU A 107 -0.87 21.36 -29.78
CA LEU A 107 -0.94 20.03 -29.18
C LEU A 107 -2.30 19.38 -29.46
N ARG A 108 -3.39 20.14 -29.40
CA ARG A 108 -4.72 19.63 -29.71
C ARG A 108 -4.84 19.19 -31.17
N SER A 109 -4.38 19.99 -32.14
CA SER A 109 -4.43 19.62 -33.56
C SER A 109 -3.52 18.44 -33.90
N LEU A 110 -2.36 18.34 -33.25
CA LEU A 110 -1.47 17.18 -33.38
C LEU A 110 -2.12 15.92 -32.82
N MET A 111 -2.80 16.03 -31.66
CA MET A 111 -3.51 14.91 -31.06
C MET A 111 -4.65 14.41 -31.95
N THR A 112 -5.47 15.29 -32.53
CA THR A 112 -6.56 14.85 -33.43
C THR A 112 -5.99 14.08 -34.63
N LYS A 113 -4.91 14.58 -35.24
CA LYS A 113 -4.20 13.89 -36.33
C LYS A 113 -3.68 12.51 -35.88
N SER A 114 -3.12 12.40 -34.66
CA SER A 114 -2.62 11.11 -34.14
C SER A 114 -3.73 10.09 -33.90
N TYR A 115 -4.91 10.52 -33.43
CA TYR A 115 -6.08 9.65 -33.26
C TYR A 115 -6.69 9.24 -34.61
N GLU A 116 -6.72 10.14 -35.59
CA GLU A 116 -7.14 9.85 -36.96
C GLU A 116 -6.26 8.79 -37.63
N VAL A 117 -4.92 8.87 -37.47
CA VAL A 117 -3.98 7.88 -38.00
C VAL A 117 -4.23 6.48 -37.44
N LEU A 118 -4.60 6.39 -36.15
CA LEU A 118 -4.92 5.12 -35.49
C LEU A 118 -6.39 4.68 -35.67
N GLY A 119 -7.23 5.52 -36.28
CA GLY A 119 -8.66 5.25 -36.49
C GLY A 119 -9.46 5.15 -35.19
N LEU A 120 -9.08 5.93 -34.17
CA LEU A 120 -9.70 5.90 -32.84
C LEU A 120 -10.37 7.22 -32.47
N GLU A 121 -11.37 7.16 -31.59
CA GLU A 121 -11.99 8.34 -31.00
C GLU A 121 -11.12 8.94 -29.87
N GLU A 122 -11.24 10.25 -29.65
CA GLU A 122 -10.41 11.00 -28.68
C GLU A 122 -10.53 10.49 -27.22
N ASN A 123 -11.64 9.82 -26.87
CA ASN A 123 -11.94 9.33 -25.52
C ASN A 123 -11.71 7.81 -25.35
N CYS A 124 -10.93 7.16 -26.21
CA CYS A 124 -10.79 5.70 -26.15
C CYS A 124 -10.06 5.23 -24.87
N ASP A 125 -10.42 4.04 -24.40
CA ASP A 125 -9.70 3.35 -23.32
C ASP A 125 -8.26 3.01 -23.71
N ASP A 126 -7.38 2.89 -22.72
CA ASP A 126 -5.97 2.50 -22.93
C ASP A 126 -5.84 1.14 -23.61
N GLU A 127 -6.74 0.21 -23.30
CA GLU A 127 -6.74 -1.13 -23.90
C GLU A 127 -7.12 -1.07 -25.39
N ALA A 128 -8.11 -0.24 -25.74
CA ALA A 128 -8.50 -0.02 -27.13
C ALA A 128 -7.36 0.60 -27.96
N LEU A 129 -6.62 1.55 -27.37
CA LEU A 129 -5.42 2.15 -27.98
C LEU A 129 -4.31 1.11 -28.23
N ARG A 130 -4.08 0.22 -27.27
CA ARG A 130 -3.08 -0.84 -27.38
C ARG A 130 -3.46 -1.87 -28.44
N ILE A 131 -4.73 -2.27 -28.48
CA ILE A 131 -5.23 -3.26 -29.45
C ILE A 131 -5.15 -2.70 -30.88
N SER A 132 -5.57 -1.45 -31.10
CA SER A 132 -5.51 -0.84 -32.44
C SER A 132 -4.09 -0.70 -32.94
N PHE A 133 -3.15 -0.29 -32.08
CA PHE A 133 -1.74 -0.21 -32.41
C PHE A 133 -1.17 -1.59 -32.77
N VAL A 134 -1.43 -2.62 -31.97
CA VAL A 134 -0.96 -3.98 -32.26
C VAL A 134 -1.54 -4.50 -33.58
N HIS A 135 -2.81 -4.21 -33.87
CA HIS A 135 -3.46 -4.60 -35.11
C HIS A 135 -2.81 -3.90 -36.31
N MET A 136 -2.62 -2.58 -36.26
CA MET A 136 -1.98 -1.82 -37.34
C MET A 136 -0.50 -2.17 -37.50
N ALA A 137 0.23 -2.40 -36.41
CA ALA A 137 1.61 -2.86 -36.44
C ALA A 137 1.73 -4.19 -37.18
N LYS A 138 0.86 -5.17 -36.89
CA LYS A 138 0.85 -6.46 -37.60
C LYS A 138 0.59 -6.34 -39.10
N GLN A 139 -0.16 -5.30 -39.52
CA GLN A 139 -0.50 -5.07 -40.93
C GLN A 139 0.61 -4.33 -41.68
N TYR A 140 1.23 -3.32 -41.06
CA TYR A 140 2.14 -2.39 -41.75
C TYR A 140 3.62 -2.62 -41.44
N HIS A 141 3.97 -3.55 -40.54
CA HIS A 141 5.37 -3.85 -40.21
C HIS A 141 6.16 -4.27 -41.45
N PRO A 142 7.40 -3.79 -41.65
CA PRO A 142 8.22 -4.14 -42.82
C PRO A 142 8.48 -5.64 -42.94
N ASP A 143 8.56 -6.35 -41.81
CA ASP A 143 8.74 -7.81 -41.79
C ASP A 143 7.42 -8.59 -41.87
N SER A 144 6.27 -7.90 -41.91
CA SER A 144 5.02 -8.59 -42.21
C SER A 144 5.03 -8.94 -43.69
N CYS A 145 4.94 -10.23 -44.04
CA CYS A 145 4.86 -10.69 -45.44
C CYS A 145 3.54 -10.31 -46.13
N SER A 146 2.88 -9.23 -45.70
CA SER A 146 1.62 -8.74 -46.25
C SER A 146 1.88 -7.76 -47.39
N SER A 147 0.97 -7.69 -48.36
CA SER A 147 1.05 -6.75 -49.50
C SER A 147 0.91 -5.28 -49.09
N SER A 148 0.55 -4.99 -47.85
CA SER A 148 0.34 -3.64 -47.30
C SER A 148 1.51 -3.15 -46.44
N ALA A 149 2.57 -3.95 -46.28
CA ALA A 149 3.74 -3.60 -45.49
C ALA A 149 4.44 -2.32 -46.00
N SER A 150 4.63 -1.34 -45.12
CA SER A 150 5.21 -0.05 -45.49
C SER A 150 5.92 0.58 -44.30
N ALA A 151 7.24 0.77 -44.42
CA ALA A 151 8.09 1.33 -43.36
C ALA A 151 7.71 2.77 -42.99
N THR A 152 7.28 3.58 -43.97
CA THR A 152 6.86 4.97 -43.73
C THR A 152 5.57 5.04 -42.92
N LYS A 153 4.55 4.26 -43.32
CA LYS A 153 3.28 4.17 -42.58
C LYS A 153 3.47 3.62 -41.17
N PHE A 154 4.33 2.61 -41.00
CA PHE A 154 4.64 2.09 -39.67
C PHE A 154 5.28 3.15 -38.76
N SER A 155 6.19 3.95 -39.30
CA SER A 155 6.83 5.04 -38.55
C SER A 155 5.81 6.12 -38.13
N GLU A 156 4.84 6.44 -38.99
CA GLU A 156 3.73 7.36 -38.68
C GLU A 156 2.83 6.81 -37.56
N ILE A 157 2.46 5.53 -37.64
CA ILE A 157 1.66 4.82 -36.62
C ILE A 157 2.39 4.78 -35.28
N GLU A 158 3.67 4.47 -35.27
CA GLU A 158 4.50 4.44 -34.06
C GLU A 158 4.61 5.83 -33.43
N LYS A 159 4.84 6.86 -34.25
CA LYS A 159 4.90 8.25 -33.80
C LYS A 159 3.57 8.67 -33.16
N ALA A 160 2.44 8.39 -33.82
CA ALA A 160 1.11 8.69 -33.30
C ALA A 160 0.84 8.01 -31.95
N TYR A 161 1.18 6.72 -31.81
CA TYR A 161 1.03 5.99 -30.55
C TYR A 161 1.87 6.58 -29.41
N ARG A 162 3.15 6.88 -29.68
CA ARG A 162 4.07 7.50 -28.70
C ARG A 162 3.57 8.87 -28.23
N GLU A 163 3.06 9.69 -29.15
CA GLU A 163 2.55 11.03 -28.85
C GLU A 163 1.31 10.98 -27.94
N ILE A 164 0.36 10.08 -28.22
CA ILE A 164 -0.83 9.88 -27.39
C ILE A 164 -0.44 9.40 -25.99
N GLN A 165 0.47 8.42 -25.90
CA GLN A 165 0.90 7.88 -24.61
C GLN A 165 1.63 8.93 -23.76
N LYS A 166 2.48 9.76 -24.38
CA LYS A 166 3.15 10.89 -23.72
C LYS A 166 2.14 11.88 -23.16
N ASN A 167 1.09 12.22 -23.92
CA ASN A 167 0.05 13.13 -23.46
C ASN A 167 -0.77 12.56 -22.29
N ARG A 168 -1.19 11.28 -22.37
CA ARG A 168 -1.92 10.60 -21.28
C ARG A 168 -1.11 10.53 -20.00
N ASN A 169 0.18 10.22 -20.10
CA ASN A 169 1.09 10.21 -18.94
C ASN A 169 1.28 11.61 -18.36
N ALA A 170 1.51 12.63 -19.19
CA ALA A 170 1.62 14.02 -18.72
C ALA A 170 0.32 14.52 -18.04
N ARG A 171 -0.85 14.06 -18.49
CA ARG A 171 -2.14 14.37 -17.85
C ARG A 171 -2.28 13.67 -16.49
N ARG A 172 -1.85 12.41 -16.39
CA ARG A 172 -1.81 11.65 -15.12
C ARG A 172 -0.85 12.24 -14.10
N GLU A 173 0.33 12.65 -14.54
CA GLU A 173 1.31 13.35 -13.69
C GLU A 173 0.75 14.67 -13.18
N LYS A 174 0.07 15.45 -14.04
CA LYS A 174 -0.60 16.69 -13.61
C LYS A 174 -1.73 16.43 -12.60
N SER A 175 -2.56 15.40 -12.79
CA SER A 175 -3.61 15.07 -11.80
C SER A 175 -3.02 14.59 -10.47
N ASN A 176 -1.93 13.82 -10.50
CA ASN A 176 -1.24 13.39 -9.29
C ASN A 176 -0.52 14.54 -8.58
N HIS A 177 0.05 15.49 -9.33
CA HIS A 177 0.57 16.73 -8.76
C HIS A 177 -0.54 17.63 -8.22
N GLN A 178 -1.73 17.68 -8.83
CA GLN A 178 -2.86 18.43 -8.27
C GLN A 178 -3.31 17.87 -6.90
N LEU A 179 -3.26 16.54 -6.72
CA LEU A 179 -3.58 15.89 -5.43
C LEU A 179 -2.47 16.00 -4.38
N ASN A 180 -1.21 16.10 -4.80
CA ASN A 180 -0.06 16.22 -3.90
C ASN A 180 0.37 17.68 -3.64
N ASN A 181 -0.10 18.64 -4.44
CA ASN A 181 0.21 20.07 -4.28
C ASN A 181 -0.94 20.86 -3.64
N GLU A 182 -1.94 20.18 -3.07
CA GLU A 182 -2.80 20.75 -2.02
C GLU A 182 -2.08 20.67 -0.66
N ASP A 183 -0.75 20.86 -0.64
CA ASP A 183 -0.16 21.58 0.48
C ASP A 183 -0.65 23.02 0.31
N PRO A 184 -1.53 23.55 1.19
CA PRO A 184 -1.95 24.93 1.08
C PRO A 184 -0.69 25.80 1.03
N ASP A 185 -0.55 26.58 -0.04
CA ASP A 185 0.55 27.52 -0.22
C ASP A 185 0.42 28.60 0.87
N ILE A 186 0.94 28.29 2.07
CA ILE A 186 1.12 29.27 3.11
C ILE A 186 2.25 30.14 2.58
N LYS A 187 1.86 31.25 1.93
CA LYS A 187 2.75 32.39 1.75
C LYS A 187 3.19 32.82 3.13
N HIS A 188 4.31 32.28 3.59
CA HIS A 188 4.93 32.72 4.82
C HIS A 188 5.46 34.13 4.55
N THR A 189 4.63 35.13 4.82
CA THR A 189 5.13 36.38 5.37
C THR A 189 5.90 35.96 6.61
N ALA A 190 7.24 36.02 6.55
CA ALA A 190 8.09 35.63 7.67
C ALA A 190 7.51 36.28 8.94
N PRO A 191 7.00 35.49 9.91
CA PRO A 191 6.27 36.07 11.02
C PRO A 191 7.21 37.00 11.79
N GLN A 192 7.02 38.31 11.66
CA GLN A 192 7.75 39.31 12.42
C GLN A 192 7.46 39.23 13.93
N HIS A 193 6.58 38.31 14.33
CA HIS A 193 6.23 38.05 15.70
C HIS A 193 6.45 36.57 15.98
N ARG A 194 7.61 36.23 16.56
CA ARG A 194 7.74 35.01 17.38
C ARG A 194 6.81 35.16 18.59
N GLN A 195 5.52 35.00 18.39
CA GLN A 195 4.60 34.76 19.48
C GLN A 195 4.72 33.29 19.84
N TYR A 196 5.12 33.02 21.08
CA TYR A 196 5.01 31.67 21.62
C TYR A 196 3.58 31.18 21.41
N LEU A 197 3.41 29.93 20.98
CA LEU A 197 2.10 29.29 20.88
C LEU A 197 1.55 29.17 22.32
N VAL A 198 0.87 30.22 22.78
CA VAL A 198 0.25 30.27 24.11
C VAL A 198 -1.01 29.43 24.05
N HIS A 199 -0.85 28.14 24.28
CA HIS A 199 -1.99 27.31 24.65
C HIS A 199 -2.44 27.76 26.04
N ASP A 200 -3.76 27.84 26.25
CA ASP A 200 -4.40 28.30 27.49
C ASP A 200 -4.22 27.27 28.63
N THR A 201 -2.97 26.89 28.90
CA THR A 201 -2.54 25.80 29.79
C THR A 201 -2.06 26.34 31.13
N GLY A 202 -2.76 27.36 31.61
CA GLY A 202 -2.51 28.02 32.89
C GLY A 202 -1.11 28.63 33.01
N VAL A 203 -0.75 28.99 34.24
CA VAL A 203 0.53 29.63 34.57
C VAL A 203 1.62 28.57 34.80
N GLY A 204 2.86 28.82 34.33
CA GLY A 204 3.99 27.90 34.47
C GLY A 204 5.20 28.25 33.59
N THR A 205 6.23 27.40 33.56
CA THR A 205 7.35 27.55 32.61
C THR A 205 6.97 27.03 31.20
N PRO A 206 7.65 27.44 30.11
CA PRO A 206 7.35 26.96 28.76
C PRO A 206 7.36 25.43 28.62
N SER A 207 8.32 24.74 29.24
CA SER A 207 8.41 23.26 29.22
C SER A 207 7.23 22.61 29.96
N GLN A 208 6.84 23.15 31.12
CA GLN A 208 5.69 22.66 31.88
C GLN A 208 4.37 22.87 31.12
N ARG A 209 4.20 24.02 30.46
CA ARG A 209 3.03 24.28 29.61
C ARG A 209 2.98 23.35 28.40
N GLN A 210 4.12 23.09 27.76
CA GLN A 210 4.21 22.12 26.66
C GLN A 210 3.78 20.72 27.13
N LYS A 211 4.29 20.26 28.28
CA LYS A 211 3.91 18.97 28.85
C LYS A 211 2.41 18.91 29.18
N ARG A 212 1.86 19.93 29.83
CA ARG A 212 0.40 20.02 30.12
C ARG A 212 -0.44 20.02 28.86
N HIS A 213 -0.04 20.78 27.84
CA HIS A 213 -0.74 20.82 26.57
C HIS A 213 -0.73 19.46 25.87
N THR A 214 0.41 18.74 25.90
CA THR A 214 0.46 17.37 25.35
C THR A 214 -0.46 16.42 26.11
N THR A 215 -0.55 16.54 27.43
CA THR A 215 -1.48 15.76 28.26
C THR A 215 -2.94 16.09 27.96
N GLN A 216 -3.29 17.38 27.87
CA GLN A 216 -4.66 17.85 27.58
C GLN A 216 -5.11 17.44 26.17
N ARG A 217 -4.20 17.49 25.18
CA ARG A 217 -4.46 17.00 23.83
C ARG A 217 -4.75 15.50 23.81
N ALA A 218 -3.98 14.71 24.57
CA ALA A 218 -4.22 13.28 24.69
C ALA A 218 -5.58 12.98 25.35
N GLN A 219 -5.94 13.71 26.42
CA GLN A 219 -7.26 13.60 27.06
C GLN A 219 -8.39 13.91 26.09
N LYS A 220 -8.32 15.03 25.37
CA LYS A 220 -9.33 15.43 24.39
C LYS A 220 -9.48 14.41 23.25
N ALA A 221 -8.39 13.79 22.81
CA ALA A 221 -8.45 12.72 21.82
C ALA A 221 -9.20 11.47 22.35
N VAL A 222 -8.96 11.11 23.61
CA VAL A 222 -9.68 10.02 24.28
C VAL A 222 -11.17 10.35 24.41
N ASP A 223 -11.52 11.57 24.83
CA ASP A 223 -12.90 12.02 24.95
C ASP A 223 -13.64 11.99 23.60
N ASN A 224 -13.00 12.46 22.52
CA ASN A 224 -13.58 12.41 21.17
C ASN A 224 -13.82 10.97 20.70
N ILE A 225 -12.91 10.04 21.00
CA ILE A 225 -13.08 8.62 20.68
C ILE A 225 -14.23 8.04 21.50
N MET A 226 -14.33 8.38 22.78
CA MET A 226 -15.45 7.96 23.64
C MET A 226 -16.78 8.51 23.13
N GLU A 227 -16.84 9.79 22.75
CA GLU A 227 -18.03 10.44 22.22
C GLU A 227 -18.47 9.80 20.89
N HIS A 228 -17.52 9.52 20.00
CA HIS A 228 -17.78 8.81 18.75
C HIS A 228 -18.31 7.39 19.01
N ARG A 229 -17.74 6.68 20.00
CA ARG A 229 -18.24 5.37 20.41
C ARG A 229 -19.65 5.46 21.00
N LEU A 230 -19.93 6.43 21.85
CA LEU A 230 -21.27 6.66 22.44
C LEU A 230 -22.32 6.97 21.35
N LYS A 231 -21.99 7.83 20.38
CA LYS A 231 -22.84 8.11 19.22
C LYS A 231 -23.10 6.87 18.38
N SER A 232 -22.07 6.03 18.17
CA SER A 232 -22.23 4.75 17.45
C SER A 232 -23.05 3.72 18.22
N ILE A 233 -23.00 3.74 19.56
CA ILE A 233 -23.82 2.88 20.43
C ILE A 233 -25.28 3.34 20.40
N GLN A 234 -25.54 4.65 20.52
CA GLN A 234 -26.89 5.23 20.41
C GLN A 234 -27.54 4.93 19.06
N ALA A 235 -26.78 4.97 17.95
CA ALA A 235 -27.27 4.61 16.63
C ALA A 235 -27.70 3.13 16.51
N ASN A 236 -27.07 2.24 17.30
CA ASN A 236 -27.39 0.81 17.34
C ASN A 236 -28.49 0.45 18.36
N GLU A 237 -28.92 1.38 19.23
CA GLU A 237 -29.82 1.10 20.36
C GLU A 237 -31.31 1.07 20.01
N ASN A 238 -31.75 1.53 18.83
CA ASN A 238 -33.18 1.58 18.48
C ASN A 238 -33.91 0.20 18.40
N ASN A 239 -33.20 -0.94 18.46
CA ASN A 239 -33.82 -2.27 18.25
C ASN A 239 -33.63 -3.31 19.38
N THR A 240 -32.92 -3.03 20.51
CA THR A 240 -32.56 -4.11 21.48
C THR A 240 -32.54 -3.72 22.97
N LEU A 241 -33.39 -2.78 23.39
CA LEU A 241 -33.21 -2.02 24.64
C LEU A 241 -33.53 -2.73 25.98
N ILE A 242 -34.19 -3.89 26.03
CA ILE A 242 -34.70 -4.37 27.34
C ILE A 242 -33.81 -5.45 27.99
N GLU A 243 -33.06 -6.22 27.21
CA GLU A 243 -32.36 -7.41 27.74
C GLU A 243 -30.85 -7.17 28.00
N LYS A 244 -30.21 -6.33 27.17
CA LYS A 244 -28.76 -6.08 27.24
C LYS A 244 -28.35 -5.09 28.35
N ASP A 245 -29.27 -4.26 28.84
CA ASP A 245 -28.98 -3.25 29.86
C ASP A 245 -28.79 -3.85 31.26
N LYS A 246 -29.48 -4.96 31.57
CA LYS A 246 -29.25 -5.71 32.82
C LYS A 246 -27.90 -6.40 32.86
N ILE A 247 -27.37 -6.84 31.72
CA ILE A 247 -26.07 -7.51 31.63
C ILE A 247 -24.95 -6.46 31.64
N ARG A 248 -25.07 -5.40 30.83
CA ARG A 248 -24.12 -4.28 30.81
C ARG A 248 -24.05 -3.53 32.14
N ALA A 249 -25.16 -3.31 32.84
CA ALA A 249 -25.14 -2.66 34.15
C ALA A 249 -24.43 -3.51 35.24
N ARG A 250 -24.47 -4.85 35.13
CA ARG A 250 -23.69 -5.74 36.01
C ARG A 250 -22.19 -5.65 35.70
N ASP A 251 -21.82 -5.64 34.42
CA ASP A 251 -20.41 -5.56 33.98
C ASP A 251 -19.77 -4.18 34.24
N ILE A 252 -20.56 -3.10 34.16
CA ILE A 252 -20.10 -1.75 34.51
C ILE A 252 -19.86 -1.63 36.02
N LYS A 253 -20.72 -2.25 36.83
CA LYS A 253 -20.57 -2.25 38.30
C LYS A 253 -19.35 -3.08 38.75
N THR A 254 -18.97 -4.13 38.03
CA THR A 254 -17.77 -4.93 38.35
C THR A 254 -16.47 -4.27 37.90
N LYS A 255 -16.44 -3.56 36.75
CA LYS A 255 -15.24 -2.84 36.28
C LYS A 255 -14.81 -1.69 37.21
N TYR A 256 -15.73 -0.80 37.61
CA TYR A 256 -15.41 0.25 38.58
C TYR A 256 -15.11 -0.28 39.98
N GLY A 257 -15.58 -1.49 40.29
CA GLY A 257 -15.24 -2.19 41.53
C GLY A 257 -13.78 -2.62 41.56
N ILE A 258 -13.26 -3.18 40.46
CA ILE A 258 -11.85 -3.61 40.38
C ILE A 258 -10.92 -2.40 40.39
N ASP A 259 -11.17 -1.36 39.59
CA ASP A 259 -10.28 -0.18 39.56
C ASP A 259 -10.22 0.53 40.92
N ARG A 260 -11.35 0.59 41.64
CA ARG A 260 -11.40 1.13 43.00
C ARG A 260 -10.70 0.24 44.02
N LEU A 261 -10.89 -1.09 43.94
CA LEU A 261 -10.18 -2.04 44.79
C LEU A 261 -8.67 -1.96 44.56
N VAL A 262 -8.23 -1.83 43.30
CA VAL A 262 -6.82 -1.67 42.94
C VAL A 262 -6.26 -0.38 43.52
N GLU A 263 -6.97 0.75 43.40
CA GLU A 263 -6.56 2.03 44.00
C GLU A 263 -6.48 1.92 45.53
N ASP A 264 -7.49 1.31 46.16
CA ASP A 264 -7.50 1.10 47.62
C ASP A 264 -6.33 0.21 48.07
N TYR A 265 -5.99 -0.85 47.32
CA TYR A 265 -4.80 -1.68 47.56
C TYR A 265 -3.49 -0.92 47.38
N ILE A 266 -3.39 -0.06 46.37
CA ILE A 266 -2.21 0.78 46.13
C ILE A 266 -2.03 1.75 47.30
N GLN A 267 -3.10 2.42 47.73
CA GLN A 267 -3.04 3.33 48.86
C GLN A 267 -2.70 2.62 50.17
N GLU A 268 -3.26 1.43 50.40
CA GLU A 268 -2.95 0.60 51.55
C GLU A 268 -1.47 0.16 51.55
N ALA A 269 -0.93 -0.27 50.40
CA ALA A 269 0.48 -0.63 50.23
C ALA A 269 1.41 0.59 50.40
N MET A 270 0.99 1.79 49.96
CA MET A 270 1.68 3.05 50.22
C MET A 270 1.71 3.41 51.71
N GLN A 271 0.60 3.22 52.43
CA GLN A 271 0.51 3.44 53.88
C GLN A 271 1.38 2.45 54.66
N ARG A 272 1.38 1.17 54.26
CA ARG A 272 2.28 0.12 54.80
C ARG A 272 3.75 0.40 54.52
N GLY A 273 4.05 1.26 53.55
CA GLY A 273 5.42 1.60 53.18
C GLY A 273 6.12 0.53 52.34
N GLU A 274 5.38 -0.37 51.69
CA GLU A 274 5.94 -1.42 50.82
C GLU A 274 6.73 -0.85 49.63
N PHE A 275 6.49 0.41 49.28
CA PHE A 275 7.21 1.13 48.22
C PHE A 275 8.50 1.84 48.68
N ARG A 276 8.86 1.80 49.97
CA ARG A 276 10.03 2.55 50.49
C ARG A 276 11.37 1.89 50.17
N ASP A 277 11.44 0.56 50.22
CA ASP A 277 12.68 -0.23 50.03
C ASP A 277 12.59 -1.18 48.83
N LEU A 278 12.12 -0.67 47.69
CA LEU A 278 12.07 -1.45 46.45
C LEU A 278 13.49 -1.83 45.99
N PRO A 279 13.71 -3.09 45.57
CA PRO A 279 15.01 -3.52 45.08
C PRO A 279 15.39 -2.71 43.83
N GLY A 280 16.40 -1.85 43.96
CA GLY A 280 16.86 -0.98 42.88
C GLY A 280 16.45 0.50 43.00
N ALA A 281 15.76 0.89 44.07
CA ALA A 281 15.51 2.30 44.38
C ALA A 281 16.82 3.11 44.43
N GLY A 282 16.84 4.26 43.75
CA GLY A 282 18.01 5.15 43.68
C GLY A 282 19.16 4.69 42.77
N LYS A 283 19.11 3.47 42.20
CA LYS A 283 20.07 3.05 41.18
C LYS A 283 19.70 3.69 39.84
N PRO A 284 20.68 4.13 39.04
CA PRO A 284 20.41 4.57 37.67
C PRO A 284 19.70 3.42 36.94
N LEU A 285 18.68 3.77 36.14
CA LEU A 285 18.02 2.82 35.27
C LEU A 285 19.12 2.13 34.44
N LYS A 286 19.06 0.80 34.31
CA LYS A 286 20.01 0.08 33.45
C LYS A 286 19.96 0.73 32.06
N ASP A 287 21.08 1.27 31.58
CA ASP A 287 21.20 1.78 30.22
C ASP A 287 21.09 0.60 29.26
N ARG A 288 19.85 0.30 28.85
CA ARG A 288 19.54 -0.77 27.89
C ARG A 288 19.63 -0.28 26.44
N THR A 289 20.41 0.78 26.22
CA THR A 289 20.68 1.39 24.90
C THR A 289 21.32 0.39 23.93
N SER A 290 21.97 -0.67 24.42
CA SER A 290 22.53 -1.74 23.58
C SER A 290 21.49 -2.69 22.97
N SER A 291 20.29 -2.78 23.55
CA SER A 291 19.21 -3.68 23.07
C SER A 291 18.10 -2.93 22.34
N GLN A 292 18.25 -1.62 22.21
CA GLN A 292 17.30 -0.74 21.57
C GLN A 292 17.49 -0.88 20.06
N SER A 293 16.57 -1.57 19.38
CA SER A 293 16.51 -1.52 17.93
C SER A 293 16.30 -0.05 17.52
N PRO A 294 17.23 0.60 16.81
CA PRO A 294 17.13 2.03 16.48
C PRO A 294 15.86 2.41 15.68
N TYR A 295 15.18 1.40 15.15
CA TYR A 295 13.99 1.50 14.33
C TYR A 295 12.67 1.47 15.12
N VAL A 296 12.68 1.23 16.44
CA VAL A 296 11.47 1.15 17.26
C VAL A 296 11.45 2.32 18.25
N ASP A 297 10.36 3.09 18.22
CA ASP A 297 10.15 4.20 19.16
C ASP A 297 10.11 3.71 20.62
N PHE A 298 10.55 4.59 21.53
CA PHE A 298 10.65 4.32 22.97
C PHE A 298 9.33 3.83 23.56
N VAL A 299 8.21 4.45 23.18
CA VAL A 299 6.88 4.11 23.70
C VAL A 299 6.49 2.68 23.29
N THR A 300 6.69 2.33 22.02
CA THR A 300 6.37 1.01 21.47
C THR A 300 7.23 -0.09 22.09
N TYR A 301 8.52 0.16 22.26
CA TYR A 301 9.41 -0.79 22.92
C TYR A 301 8.98 -1.03 24.37
N LYS A 302 8.68 0.04 25.12
CA LYS A 302 8.29 -0.08 26.52
C LYS A 302 6.96 -0.80 26.67
N LEU A 303 6.01 -0.56 25.77
CA LEU A 303 4.76 -1.28 25.73
C LEU A 303 4.99 -2.78 25.48
N ASN A 304 5.79 -3.15 24.49
CA ASN A 304 6.12 -4.55 24.21
C ASN A 304 6.85 -5.22 25.39
N GLU A 305 7.74 -4.51 26.08
CA GLU A 305 8.40 -5.00 27.29
C GLU A 305 7.39 -5.29 28.40
N ILE A 306 6.51 -4.34 28.71
CA ILE A 306 5.46 -4.52 29.71
C ILE A 306 4.56 -5.69 29.35
N LEU A 307 4.19 -5.84 28.06
CA LEU A 307 3.40 -6.97 27.61
C LEU A 307 4.13 -8.30 27.85
N ILE A 308 5.41 -8.39 27.52
CA ILE A 308 6.22 -9.60 27.73
C ILE A 308 6.37 -9.90 29.24
N ASP A 309 6.65 -8.89 30.06
CA ASP A 309 6.82 -9.04 31.52
C ASP A 309 5.52 -9.52 32.19
N ASN A 310 4.35 -9.10 31.67
CA ASN A 310 3.04 -9.58 32.11
C ASN A 310 2.64 -10.93 31.47
N GLY A 311 3.50 -11.55 30.68
CA GLY A 311 3.24 -12.83 30.01
C GLY A 311 2.25 -12.73 28.84
N PHE A 312 1.98 -11.53 28.33
CA PHE A 312 1.12 -11.33 27.17
C PHE A 312 1.86 -11.69 25.88
N THR A 313 1.45 -12.80 25.26
CA THR A 313 2.02 -13.27 23.99
C THR A 313 1.03 -13.11 22.84
N PRO A 314 1.48 -12.70 21.64
CA PRO A 314 0.68 -12.71 20.43
C PRO A 314 -0.01 -14.06 20.18
N GLU A 315 -1.23 -14.01 19.64
CA GLU A 315 -2.07 -15.19 19.38
C GLU A 315 -1.34 -16.28 18.58
N TRP A 316 -0.60 -15.90 17.53
CA TRP A 316 0.13 -16.86 16.70
C TRP A 316 1.25 -17.59 17.48
N ILE A 317 1.85 -16.96 18.50
CA ILE A 317 2.86 -17.62 19.35
C ILE A 317 2.18 -18.67 20.23
N GLN A 318 1.04 -18.33 20.81
CA GLN A 318 0.25 -19.27 21.61
C GLN A 318 -0.22 -20.46 20.78
N LEU A 319 -0.77 -20.21 19.58
CA LEU A 319 -1.16 -21.26 18.63
C LEU A 319 0.03 -22.13 18.22
N SER A 320 1.22 -21.56 17.99
CA SER A 320 2.42 -22.32 17.66
C SER A 320 2.82 -23.30 18.76
N LYS A 321 2.68 -22.88 20.03
CA LYS A 321 2.97 -23.71 21.19
C LYS A 321 1.95 -24.84 21.32
N GLU A 322 0.66 -24.51 21.22
CA GLU A 322 -0.44 -25.47 21.27
C GLU A 322 -0.31 -26.54 20.18
N ILE A 323 -0.09 -26.14 18.92
CA ILE A 323 0.10 -27.08 17.81
C ILE A 323 1.28 -28.04 18.09
N ARG A 324 2.41 -27.53 18.60
CA ARG A 324 3.57 -28.37 18.93
C ARG A 324 3.28 -29.35 20.07
N GLU A 325 2.53 -28.93 21.08
CA GLU A 325 2.10 -29.82 22.17
C GLU A 325 1.14 -30.90 21.68
N GLU A 326 0.17 -30.55 20.83
CA GLU A 326 -0.78 -31.50 20.25
C GLU A 326 -0.11 -32.52 19.32
N ILE A 327 0.84 -32.07 18.49
CA ILE A 327 1.63 -32.98 17.65
C ILE A 327 2.40 -33.97 18.52
N LYS A 328 3.06 -33.48 19.56
CA LYS A 328 3.84 -34.33 20.48
C LYS A 328 2.94 -35.35 21.18
N GLN A 329 1.76 -34.93 21.67
CA GLN A 329 0.79 -35.84 22.29
C GLN A 329 0.30 -36.90 21.31
N LEU A 330 0.03 -36.51 20.06
CA LEU A 330 -0.41 -37.43 19.02
C LEU A 330 0.67 -38.47 18.68
N GLU A 331 1.93 -38.04 18.57
CA GLU A 331 3.07 -38.94 18.36
C GLU A 331 3.28 -39.89 19.55
N GLU A 332 3.20 -39.39 20.79
CA GLU A 332 3.32 -40.22 22.00
C GLU A 332 2.20 -41.26 22.06
N ASN A 333 0.96 -40.89 21.76
CA ASN A 333 -0.18 -41.81 21.80
C ASN A 333 -0.07 -42.91 20.74
N LEU A 334 0.36 -42.56 19.51
CA LEU A 334 0.58 -43.55 18.46
C LEU A 334 1.79 -44.43 18.74
N TYR A 335 2.81 -43.90 19.42
CA TYR A 335 3.94 -44.70 19.90
C TYR A 335 3.54 -45.67 21.02
N ASP A 336 2.74 -45.22 21.99
CA ASP A 336 2.18 -46.08 23.05
C ASP A 336 1.32 -47.19 22.42
N ALA A 337 0.47 -46.85 21.46
CA ALA A 337 -0.30 -47.83 20.69
C ALA A 337 0.62 -48.82 19.96
N ARG A 338 1.66 -48.33 19.26
CA ARG A 338 2.69 -49.14 18.57
C ARG A 338 3.39 -50.11 19.53
N THR A 339 3.71 -49.69 20.76
CA THR A 339 4.40 -50.55 21.74
C THR A 339 3.54 -51.71 22.27
N ASN A 340 2.21 -51.58 22.17
CA ASN A 340 1.28 -52.66 22.48
C ASN A 340 1.29 -53.76 21.40
N PHE A 341 1.69 -53.43 20.18
CA PHE A 341 1.83 -54.37 19.07
C PHE A 341 3.24 -55.00 19.02
N GLY A 342 3.34 -56.17 18.38
CA GLY A 342 4.58 -56.93 18.24
C GLY A 342 5.60 -56.35 17.23
N SER A 343 6.68 -57.10 17.00
CA SER A 343 7.66 -56.79 15.93
C SER A 343 7.02 -56.89 14.55
N LEU A 344 7.52 -56.12 13.57
CA LEU A 344 7.12 -56.30 12.17
C LEU A 344 7.61 -57.67 11.65
N PRO A 345 6.89 -58.32 10.72
CA PRO A 345 5.58 -57.97 10.15
C PRO A 345 4.41 -58.24 11.12
N PHE A 346 3.35 -57.44 11.01
CA PHE A 346 2.17 -57.60 11.87
C PHE A 346 1.43 -58.91 11.58
N SER A 347 0.76 -59.45 12.61
CA SER A 347 -0.31 -60.42 12.42
C SER A 347 -1.48 -59.76 11.68
N SER A 348 -2.26 -60.53 10.92
CA SER A 348 -3.43 -60.03 10.17
C SER A 348 -4.44 -59.29 11.09
N GLU A 349 -4.57 -59.74 12.33
CA GLU A 349 -5.43 -59.13 13.36
C GLU A 349 -4.85 -57.82 13.92
N ASP A 350 -3.53 -57.75 14.11
CA ASP A 350 -2.83 -56.55 14.57
C ASP A 350 -2.86 -55.46 13.49
N GLU A 351 -2.78 -55.83 12.21
CA GLU A 351 -2.87 -54.90 11.09
C GLU A 351 -4.27 -54.29 10.97
N ALA A 352 -5.32 -55.08 11.17
CA ALA A 352 -6.70 -54.59 11.21
C ALA A 352 -6.90 -53.61 12.39
N SER A 353 -6.36 -53.97 13.56
CA SER A 353 -6.41 -53.15 14.77
C SER A 353 -5.66 -51.82 14.61
N TRP A 354 -4.49 -51.86 13.97
CA TRP A 354 -3.70 -50.66 13.64
C TRP A 354 -4.45 -49.74 12.66
N LYS A 355 -5.07 -50.30 11.61
CA LYS A 355 -5.89 -49.53 10.66
C LYS A 355 -7.08 -48.84 11.33
N ILE A 356 -7.70 -49.49 12.31
CA ILE A 356 -8.78 -48.90 13.11
C ILE A 356 -8.26 -47.70 13.93
N ILE A 357 -7.09 -47.86 14.57
CA ILE A 357 -6.46 -46.78 15.34
C ILE A 357 -6.12 -45.60 14.42
N LEU A 358 -5.53 -45.84 13.25
CA LEU A 358 -5.25 -44.78 12.28
C LEU A 358 -6.52 -44.03 11.85
N LYS A 359 -7.60 -44.76 11.57
CA LYS A 359 -8.89 -44.15 11.22
C LYS A 359 -9.45 -43.29 12.35
N SER A 360 -9.25 -43.68 13.60
CA SER A 360 -9.66 -42.87 14.76
C SER A 360 -8.82 -41.60 14.96
N THR A 361 -7.57 -41.58 14.49
CA THR A 361 -6.68 -40.40 14.61
C THR A 361 -6.87 -39.35 13.51
N GLU A 362 -7.47 -39.74 12.38
CA GLU A 362 -7.78 -38.85 11.26
C GLU A 362 -8.54 -37.54 11.65
N PRO A 363 -9.61 -37.57 12.46
CA PRO A 363 -10.30 -36.33 12.87
C PRO A 363 -9.41 -35.40 13.70
N LEU A 364 -8.52 -35.93 14.54
CA LEU A 364 -7.60 -35.13 15.35
C LEU A 364 -6.55 -34.44 14.46
N ILE A 365 -5.99 -35.17 13.49
CA ILE A 365 -5.08 -34.60 12.48
C ILE A 365 -5.78 -33.48 11.70
N ASN A 366 -7.04 -33.67 11.32
CA ASN A 366 -7.81 -32.63 10.64
C ASN A 366 -8.02 -31.37 11.50
N GLN A 367 -8.20 -31.51 12.81
CA GLN A 367 -8.28 -30.37 13.74
C GLN A 367 -6.93 -29.65 13.86
N ILE A 368 -5.83 -30.39 13.98
CA ILE A 368 -4.47 -29.82 14.03
C ILE A 368 -4.16 -29.10 12.72
N ASN A 369 -4.49 -29.68 11.57
CA ASN A 369 -4.31 -29.07 10.25
C ASN A 369 -5.12 -27.77 10.09
N LYS A 370 -6.33 -27.68 10.66
CA LYS A 370 -7.08 -26.41 10.71
C LYS A 370 -6.36 -25.36 11.55
N LYS A 371 -5.78 -25.73 12.70
CA LYS A 371 -4.97 -24.81 13.52
C LYS A 371 -3.70 -24.37 12.80
N ILE A 372 -3.03 -25.27 12.10
CA ILE A 372 -1.86 -24.97 11.25
C ILE A 372 -2.23 -23.95 10.18
N ASN A 373 -3.37 -24.11 9.50
CA ASN A 373 -3.83 -23.14 8.50
C ASN A 373 -4.10 -21.77 9.14
N LYS A 374 -4.79 -21.73 10.28
CA LYS A 374 -5.00 -20.47 11.02
C LYS A 374 -3.68 -19.80 11.41
N TYR A 375 -2.72 -20.58 11.92
CA TYR A 375 -1.39 -20.11 12.26
C TYR A 375 -0.66 -19.54 11.02
N ASN A 376 -0.66 -20.24 9.89
CA ASN A 376 0.00 -19.78 8.66
C ASN A 376 -0.57 -18.47 8.11
N LEU A 377 -1.85 -18.20 8.35
CA LEU A 377 -2.50 -16.93 7.99
C LEU A 377 -2.11 -15.77 8.92
N LEU A 378 -1.83 -16.06 10.20
CA LEU A 378 -1.53 -15.03 11.22
C LEU A 378 -0.04 -14.69 11.32
N VAL A 379 0.84 -15.61 10.94
CA VAL A 379 2.29 -15.46 11.11
C VAL A 379 2.85 -14.42 10.14
N PRO A 380 3.49 -13.35 10.63
CA PRO A 380 4.07 -12.31 9.76
C PRO A 380 5.32 -12.75 8.99
N ILE A 381 5.97 -13.84 9.41
CA ILE A 381 7.25 -14.30 8.87
C ILE A 381 7.06 -15.63 8.13
N ILE A 382 7.19 -15.62 6.81
CA ILE A 382 6.98 -16.79 5.95
C ILE A 382 7.83 -18.00 6.39
N GLN A 383 9.07 -17.77 6.82
CA GLN A 383 9.99 -18.82 7.29
C GLN A 383 9.49 -19.59 8.53
N LYS A 384 8.52 -19.04 9.27
CA LYS A 384 7.96 -19.66 10.48
C LYS A 384 6.64 -20.39 10.23
N GLN A 385 6.17 -20.46 8.98
CA GLN A 385 4.98 -21.22 8.62
C GLN A 385 5.20 -22.73 8.78
N MET A 386 4.13 -23.46 9.07
CA MET A 386 4.14 -24.90 9.33
C MET A 386 3.48 -25.67 8.19
N ILE A 387 3.98 -26.88 7.94
CA ILE A 387 3.43 -27.78 6.92
C ILE A 387 2.32 -28.62 7.54
N GLN A 388 1.27 -28.91 6.76
CA GLN A 388 0.20 -29.80 7.18
C GLN A 388 0.72 -31.22 7.41
N ILE A 389 0.10 -31.91 8.36
CA ILE A 389 0.46 -33.27 8.75
C ILE A 389 -0.24 -34.26 7.84
N ASN A 390 0.55 -35.17 7.26
CA ASN A 390 0.06 -36.30 6.48
C ASN A 390 0.13 -37.58 7.32
N LEU A 391 -0.98 -38.32 7.36
CA LEU A 391 -1.11 -39.56 8.14
C LEU A 391 -0.09 -40.62 7.72
N LYS A 392 0.15 -40.79 6.41
CA LYS A 392 1.11 -41.77 5.87
C LYS A 392 2.55 -41.51 6.33
N ASN A 393 3.01 -40.26 6.21
CA ASN A 393 4.35 -39.89 6.64
C ASN A 393 4.53 -40.06 8.15
N LEU A 394 3.46 -39.81 8.91
CA LEU A 394 3.47 -39.97 10.36
C LEU A 394 3.53 -41.45 10.74
N GLU A 395 2.77 -42.31 10.05
CA GLU A 395 2.84 -43.75 10.20
C GLU A 395 4.26 -44.27 9.90
N ASP A 396 4.86 -43.91 8.76
CA ASP A 396 6.21 -44.34 8.39
C ASP A 396 7.27 -43.93 9.43
N ASN A 397 7.16 -42.71 9.96
CA ASN A 397 8.05 -42.21 11.01
C ASN A 397 7.92 -43.01 12.33
N ILE A 398 6.71 -43.47 12.66
CA ILE A 398 6.47 -44.29 13.85
C ILE A 398 6.90 -45.74 13.62
N LEU A 399 6.68 -46.26 12.41
CA LEU A 399 7.05 -47.63 12.06
C LEU A 399 8.57 -47.83 12.04
N THR A 400 9.32 -46.82 11.57
CA THR A 400 10.80 -46.82 11.51
C THR A 400 11.46 -46.62 12.88
N ARG A 401 10.75 -46.04 13.86
CA ARG A 401 11.29 -45.81 15.20
C ARG A 401 11.44 -47.15 15.96
N PRO A 402 12.61 -47.44 16.57
CA PRO A 402 12.79 -48.69 17.31
C PRO A 402 11.86 -48.77 18.53
N ILE A 403 11.29 -49.95 18.77
CA ILE A 403 10.46 -50.23 19.96
C ILE A 403 11.34 -50.16 21.22
N GLY A 404 10.99 -49.28 22.16
CA GLY A 404 11.60 -49.23 23.49
C GLY A 404 11.20 -50.45 24.33
N LYS A 405 12.10 -50.90 25.22
CA LYS A 405 11.87 -52.05 26.11
C LYS A 405 10.57 -51.88 26.92
N LYS A 406 9.71 -52.92 26.91
CA LYS A 406 8.45 -52.97 27.66
C LYS A 406 8.67 -52.65 29.14
N ASN A 407 7.96 -51.66 29.68
CA ASN A 407 7.80 -51.50 31.12
C ASN A 407 6.77 -52.53 31.62
N ASN A 408 7.23 -53.51 32.40
CA ASN A 408 6.49 -54.71 32.86
C ASN A 408 5.23 -54.47 33.73
N LYS A 409 4.64 -53.26 33.78
CA LYS A 409 3.51 -52.96 34.68
C LYS A 409 2.14 -53.40 34.16
N THR A 410 1.98 -53.75 32.89
CA THR A 410 0.68 -54.11 32.28
C THR A 410 0.40 -55.62 32.21
N SER A 411 1.36 -56.47 32.59
CA SER A 411 1.26 -57.93 32.40
C SER A 411 0.41 -58.67 33.45
N GLU A 412 0.09 -58.05 34.60
CA GLU A 412 -0.70 -58.70 35.66
C GLU A 412 -2.21 -58.68 35.41
N HIS A 413 -2.73 -57.72 34.63
CA HIS A 413 -4.18 -57.61 34.39
C HIS A 413 -4.74 -58.63 33.39
N LEU A 414 -3.87 -59.25 32.57
CA LEU A 414 -4.25 -60.21 31.52
C LEU A 414 -4.52 -61.63 32.05
N LYS A 415 -4.16 -61.94 33.31
CA LYS A 415 -4.42 -63.26 33.90
C LYS A 415 -5.82 -63.39 34.51
N ASN A 416 -6.49 -62.28 34.83
CA ASN A 416 -7.80 -62.32 35.50
C ASN A 416 -9.02 -62.37 34.56
N ILE A 417 -8.83 -62.38 33.23
CA ILE A 417 -9.95 -62.34 32.26
C ILE A 417 -10.24 -63.72 31.64
N LYS A 418 -9.40 -64.74 31.84
CA LYS A 418 -9.60 -66.09 31.26
C LYS A 418 -10.64 -66.98 31.99
N ILE A 419 -11.48 -66.41 32.85
CA ILE A 419 -12.57 -67.16 33.51
C ILE A 419 -13.88 -66.40 33.30
N ASN A 420 -14.41 -66.45 32.08
CA ASN A 420 -15.84 -66.52 31.78
C ASN A 420 -16.03 -66.55 30.27
N ASP A 421 -15.76 -67.72 29.69
CA ASP A 421 -16.28 -68.08 28.38
C ASP A 421 -17.77 -68.40 28.53
N ASN A 422 -18.61 -67.60 27.87
CA ASN A 422 -19.82 -68.01 27.15
C ASN A 422 -20.61 -66.77 26.71
N ASN A 423 -20.29 -66.23 25.53
CA ASN A 423 -21.23 -65.72 24.54
C ASN A 423 -20.46 -64.93 23.47
N SER A 424 -20.19 -65.61 22.36
CA SER A 424 -19.75 -65.02 21.09
C SER A 424 -20.84 -64.08 20.57
N ASN A 425 -20.54 -62.77 20.53
CA ASN A 425 -21.07 -61.76 19.58
C ASN A 425 -20.81 -60.29 20.01
N ASN A 426 -20.05 -60.01 21.08
CA ASN A 426 -19.84 -58.63 21.59
C ASN A 426 -18.35 -58.21 21.76
N GLU A 427 -17.42 -58.69 20.95
CA GLU A 427 -15.98 -58.41 21.13
C GLU A 427 -15.53 -57.05 20.60
N ILE A 428 -16.14 -56.57 19.51
CA ILE A 428 -15.74 -55.32 18.82
C ILE A 428 -15.96 -54.06 19.71
N PRO A 429 -17.12 -53.84 20.37
CA PRO A 429 -17.31 -52.65 21.21
C PRO A 429 -16.40 -52.62 22.46
N ARG A 430 -15.94 -53.79 22.96
CA ARG A 430 -15.08 -53.86 24.15
C ARG A 430 -13.65 -53.41 23.89
N LEU A 431 -13.13 -53.62 22.68
CA LEU A 431 -11.82 -53.13 22.25
C LEU A 431 -11.82 -51.61 22.09
N PHE A 432 -12.91 -51.03 21.56
CA PHE A 432 -13.10 -49.58 21.49
C PHE A 432 -13.19 -48.95 22.88
N ASP A 433 -13.98 -49.52 23.80
CA ASP A 433 -14.07 -49.06 25.19
C ASP A 433 -12.72 -49.19 25.93
N PHE A 434 -11.93 -50.23 25.64
CA PHE A 434 -10.59 -50.40 26.21
C PHE A 434 -9.61 -49.33 25.72
N VAL A 435 -9.58 -49.04 24.41
CA VAL A 435 -8.74 -47.97 23.84
C VAL A 435 -9.20 -46.59 24.33
N PHE A 436 -10.51 -46.34 24.41
CA PHE A 436 -11.05 -45.10 24.99
C PHE A 436 -10.69 -44.93 26.47
N SER A 437 -10.69 -46.02 27.25
CA SER A 437 -10.28 -45.99 28.66
C SER A 437 -8.78 -45.66 28.84
N ILE A 438 -7.94 -46.00 27.86
CA ILE A 438 -6.53 -45.60 27.80
C ILE A 438 -6.41 -44.09 27.49
N PHE A 439 -7.29 -43.56 26.63
CA PHE A 439 -7.38 -42.13 26.31
C PHE A 439 -7.87 -41.26 27.49
N GLU A 440 -8.80 -41.76 28.32
CA GLU A 440 -9.34 -40.99 29.46
C GLU A 440 -8.42 -40.99 30.69
N LYS A 441 -7.58 -42.01 30.88
CA LYS A 441 -6.76 -42.18 32.10
C LYS A 441 -5.65 -41.14 32.31
N LYS A 442 -5.34 -40.27 31.34
CA LYS A 442 -4.33 -39.19 31.46
C LYS A 442 -4.91 -37.82 31.83
N LYS A 443 -6.23 -37.70 32.09
CA LYS A 443 -6.89 -36.42 32.40
C LYS A 443 -7.28 -36.22 33.88
N SER A 444 -6.87 -37.11 34.79
CA SER A 444 -7.02 -36.93 36.24
C SER A 444 -5.72 -36.55 36.93
#